data_AF-A0A2I4DDA5-F1
#
_entry.id   AF-A0A2I4DDA5-F1
#
_cell.length_a   1.000
_cell.length_b   1.000
_cell.length_c   1.000
_cell.angle_alpha   90.00
_cell.angle_beta   90.00
_cell.angle_gamma   90.00
#
_symmetry.space_group_name_H-M   'P 1'
#
loop_
_entity.id
_entity.type
_entity.pdbx_description
1 polymer ?
#
loop_
_entity_poly.entity_id
_entity_poly.type
_entity_poly.pdbx_seq_one_letter_code
_entity_poly.pdbx_strand_id
1 'polypeptide(L)'
;MIKEVDEDFDGKLSFREFLLIFRRAAAGELQEESGLMALARLSEINVSTEGVMGAKDFFEAKVQALSQSSKFEAEIREEKEERMRQQTEKKERQAAFKQLQSAFTS
;
A
#
# COMPACT_ATOMS: atom_id res chain seq x y z
N MET A 1 24.52 20.85 0.41
CA MET A 1 24.87 19.49 0.88
C MET A 1 23.80 18.93 1.80
N ILE A 2 23.79 19.15 3.12
CA ILE A 2 22.80 18.51 4.03
C ILE A 2 21.35 18.86 3.65
N LYS A 3 21.07 20.16 3.42
CA LYS A 3 19.73 20.67 3.04
C LYS A 3 19.10 20.02 1.79
N GLU A 4 19.88 19.39 0.92
CA GLU A 4 19.35 18.75 -0.29
C GLU A 4 18.70 17.40 0.02
N VAL A 5 19.10 16.76 1.12
CA VAL A 5 18.65 15.41 1.52
C VAL A 5 18.02 15.35 2.91
N ASP A 6 18.07 16.45 3.65
CA ASP A 6 17.41 16.68 4.94
C ASP A 6 15.88 16.82 4.72
N GLU A 7 15.15 15.73 4.96
CA GLU A 7 13.70 15.65 4.75
C GLU A 7 12.91 16.05 6.00
N ASP A 8 13.50 15.92 7.19
CA ASP A 8 12.87 16.28 8.46
C ASP A 8 13.24 17.68 8.98
N PHE A 9 14.15 18.37 8.27
CA PHE A 9 14.62 19.72 8.55
C PHE A 9 15.29 19.88 9.92
N ASP A 10 15.89 18.81 10.45
CA ASP A 10 16.61 18.84 11.72
C ASP A 10 18.06 19.36 11.60
N GLY A 11 18.52 19.59 10.36
CA GLY A 11 19.85 20.09 10.04
C GLY A 11 20.96 19.06 10.23
N LYS A 12 20.62 17.78 10.44
CA LYS A 12 21.52 16.64 10.58
C LYS A 12 21.29 15.68 9.41
N LEU A 13 22.01 14.56 9.45
CA LEU A 13 21.89 13.51 8.45
C LEU A 13 21.60 12.20 9.16
N SER A 14 20.33 11.79 9.14
CA SER A 14 19.93 10.47 9.58
C SER A 14 20.46 9.40 8.62
N PHE A 15 20.49 8.13 9.06
CA PHE A 15 20.90 7.03 8.20
C PHE A 15 20.04 6.92 6.94
N ARG A 16 18.75 7.24 7.03
CA ARG A 16 17.84 7.26 5.89
C ARG A 16 18.22 8.35 4.89
N GLU A 17 18.55 9.54 5.37
CA GLU A 17 18.94 10.68 4.53
C GLU A 17 20.33 10.48 3.91
N PHE A 18 21.22 9.79 4.61
CA PHE A 18 22.49 9.31 4.06
C PHE A 18 22.24 8.37 2.87
N LEU A 19 21.35 7.38 3.01
CA LEU A 19 20.99 6.49 1.89
C LEU A 19 20.28 7.21 0.74
N LEU A 20 19.55 8.30 1.04
CA LEU A 20 18.90 9.15 0.04
C LEU A 20 19.90 9.81 -0.91
N ILE A 21 21.11 10.15 -0.45
CA ILE A 21 22.19 10.67 -1.31
C ILE A 21 22.45 9.69 -2.46
N PHE A 22 22.63 8.42 -2.13
CA PHE A 22 22.91 7.36 -3.09
C PHE A 22 21.73 7.05 -3.99
N ARG A 23 20.51 7.08 -3.46
CA ARG A 23 19.29 6.91 -4.26
C ARG A 23 19.14 8.02 -5.30
N ARG A 24 19.32 9.29 -4.90
CA ARG A 24 19.21 10.44 -5.80
C ARG A 24 20.35 10.48 -6.82
N ALA A 25 21.56 10.07 -6.42
CA ALA A 25 22.68 9.86 -7.34
C ALA A 25 22.33 8.82 -8.42
N ALA A 26 21.77 7.68 -8.02
CA ALA A 26 21.38 6.62 -8.96
C ALA A 26 20.20 7.02 -9.87
N ALA A 27 19.29 7.87 -9.39
CA ALA A 27 18.17 8.41 -10.17
C ALA A 27 18.58 9.55 -11.12
N GLY A 28 19.82 10.05 -11.05
CA GLY A 28 20.28 11.22 -11.82
C GLY A 28 19.65 12.53 -11.34
N GLU A 29 19.14 12.57 -10.11
CA GLU A 29 18.47 13.75 -9.51
C GLU A 29 19.47 14.69 -8.80
N LEU A 30 20.72 14.27 -8.63
CA LEU A 30 21.78 15.13 -8.11
C LEU A 30 22.43 15.92 -9.23
N GLN A 31 22.68 17.21 -8.97
CA GLN A 31 23.40 18.07 -9.90
C GLN A 31 24.80 17.50 -10.17
N GLU A 32 25.20 17.49 -11.46
CA GLU A 32 26.54 17.10 -11.87
C GLU A 32 27.59 17.99 -11.17
N GLU A 33 28.64 17.36 -10.65
CA GLU A 33 29.68 17.99 -9.83
C GLU A 33 29.24 18.56 -8.47
N SER A 34 28.02 18.27 -8.02
CA SER A 34 27.63 18.57 -6.63
C SER A 34 28.48 17.79 -5.63
N GLY A 35 28.67 18.38 -4.43
CA GLY A 35 29.40 17.70 -3.34
C GLY A 35 28.76 16.37 -2.92
N LEU A 36 27.43 16.23 -3.07
CA LEU A 36 26.74 14.97 -2.82
C LEU A 36 27.01 13.92 -3.90
N MET A 37 27.12 14.33 -5.17
CA MET A 37 27.52 13.43 -6.26
C MET A 37 28.96 12.96 -6.09
N ALA A 38 29.87 13.85 -5.64
CA ALA A 38 31.22 13.46 -5.30
C ALA A 38 31.25 12.44 -4.14
N LEU A 39 30.45 12.64 -3.10
CA LEU A 39 30.33 11.71 -1.98
C LEU A 39 29.78 10.34 -2.41
N ALA A 40 28.79 10.32 -3.31
CA ALA A 40 28.25 9.08 -3.87
C ALA A 40 29.24 8.35 -4.80
N ARG A 41 30.14 9.06 -5.48
CA ARG A 41 31.18 8.47 -6.35
C ARG A 41 32.39 7.96 -5.57
N LEU A 42 32.75 8.64 -4.48
CA LEU A 42 33.92 8.30 -3.65
C LEU A 42 33.62 7.22 -2.61
N SER A 43 32.36 6.85 -2.41
CA SER A 43 32.02 5.77 -1.50
C SER A 43 32.56 4.44 -2.04
N GLU A 44 33.23 3.68 -1.17
CA GLU A 44 33.71 2.33 -1.47
C GLU A 44 32.56 1.35 -1.80
N ILE A 45 31.33 1.70 -1.40
CA ILE A 45 30.13 0.89 -1.61
C ILE A 45 29.42 1.39 -2.85
N ASN A 46 29.45 0.58 -3.91
CA ASN A 46 28.57 0.79 -5.05
C ASN A 46 27.16 0.29 -4.71
N VAL A 47 26.31 1.17 -4.18
CA VAL A 47 24.90 0.86 -3.86
C VAL A 47 24.05 0.37 -5.04
N SER A 48 24.49 0.56 -6.29
CA SER A 48 23.75 0.04 -7.45
C SER A 48 24.00 -1.46 -7.65
N THR A 49 25.18 -1.94 -7.25
CA THR A 49 25.57 -3.36 -7.35
C THR A 49 25.43 -4.10 -6.03
N GLU A 50 25.82 -3.45 -4.92
CA GLU A 50 25.80 -3.98 -3.56
C GLU A 50 24.50 -3.64 -2.80
N GLY A 51 23.66 -2.76 -3.37
CA GLY A 51 22.41 -2.32 -2.75
C GLY A 51 21.37 -3.42 -2.61
N VAL A 52 20.30 -3.08 -1.89
CA VAL A 52 19.38 -3.95 -1.13
C VAL A 52 19.00 -5.29 -1.79
N MET A 53 19.95 -6.23 -1.80
CA MET A 53 19.72 -7.62 -2.21
C MET A 53 18.65 -8.20 -1.29
N GLY A 54 17.51 -8.57 -1.85
CA GLY A 54 16.39 -9.20 -1.16
C GLY A 54 15.31 -8.27 -0.58
N ALA A 55 15.54 -6.95 -0.45
CA ALA A 55 14.47 -6.08 0.07
C ALA A 55 13.36 -5.82 -0.95
N LYS A 56 13.72 -5.72 -2.25
CA LYS A 56 12.71 -5.60 -3.31
C LYS A 56 11.73 -6.77 -3.23
N ASP A 57 12.23 -8.00 -3.23
CA ASP A 57 11.40 -9.21 -3.20
C ASP A 57 10.61 -9.31 -1.90
N PHE A 58 11.21 -8.93 -0.76
CA PHE A 58 10.53 -8.91 0.54
C PHE A 58 9.35 -7.94 0.57
N PHE A 59 9.53 -6.69 0.10
CA PHE A 59 8.47 -5.70 0.09
C PHE A 59 7.42 -6.01 -0.97
N GLU A 60 7.81 -6.52 -2.14
CA GLU A 60 6.89 -6.96 -3.18
C GLU A 60 6.00 -8.12 -2.68
N ALA A 61 6.59 -9.14 -2.05
CA ALA A 61 5.84 -10.24 -1.44
C ALA A 61 4.89 -9.74 -0.34
N LYS A 62 5.31 -8.77 0.48
CA LYS A 62 4.48 -8.20 1.54
C LYS A 62 3.29 -7.40 0.97
N VAL A 63 3.50 -6.63 -0.09
CA VAL A 63 2.43 -5.89 -0.78
C VAL A 63 1.43 -6.85 -1.41
N GLN A 64 1.92 -7.92 -2.07
CA GLN A 64 1.05 -8.94 -2.64
C GLN A 64 0.20 -9.63 -1.56
N ALA A 65 0.80 -10.02 -0.43
CA ALA A 65 0.09 -10.65 0.68
C ALA A 65 -1.02 -9.74 1.25
N LEU A 66 -0.74 -8.44 1.43
CA LEU A 66 -1.73 -7.45 1.86
C LEU A 66 -2.86 -7.26 0.83
N SER A 67 -2.54 -7.30 -0.46
CA SER A 67 -3.55 -7.18 -1.51
C SER A 67 -4.48 -8.40 -1.56
N GLN A 68 -3.94 -9.60 -1.30
CA GLN A 68 -4.70 -10.85 -1.31
C GLN A 68 -5.66 -10.93 -0.12
N SER A 69 -5.22 -10.53 1.09
CA SER A 69 -6.10 -10.50 2.25
C SER A 69 -7.27 -9.51 2.08
N SER A 70 -7.01 -8.35 1.47
CA SER A 70 -8.04 -7.35 1.19
C SER A 70 -9.12 -7.84 0.22
N LYS A 71 -8.75 -8.61 -0.82
CA LYS A 71 -9.73 -9.18 -1.76
C LYS A 71 -10.66 -10.19 -1.10
N PHE A 72 -10.10 -11.07 -0.28
CA PHE A 72 -10.88 -12.07 0.44
C PHE A 72 -11.83 -11.44 1.47
N GLU A 73 -11.38 -10.39 2.16
CA GLU A 73 -12.23 -9.64 3.09
C GLU A 73 -13.42 -8.96 2.38
N ALA A 74 -13.20 -8.42 1.17
CA ALA A 74 -14.25 -7.81 0.36
C ALA A 74 -15.28 -8.85 -0.09
N GLU A 75 -14.84 -10.01 -0.56
CA GLU A 75 -15.71 -11.10 -1.02
C GLU A 75 -16.61 -11.64 0.12
N ILE A 76 -16.06 -11.83 1.32
CA ILE A 76 -16.84 -12.26 2.50
C ILE A 76 -17.91 -11.22 2.88
N ARG A 77 -17.60 -9.92 2.72
CA ARG A 77 -18.54 -8.85 3.05
C ARG A 77 -19.71 -8.85 2.07
N GLU A 78 -19.42 -8.98 0.78
CA GLU A 78 -20.43 -9.03 -0.27
C GLU A 78 -21.35 -10.26 -0.12
N GLU A 79 -20.79 -11.44 0.17
CA GLU A 79 -21.59 -12.65 0.39
C GLU A 79 -22.53 -12.51 1.61
N LYS A 80 -22.05 -11.88 2.69
CA LYS A 80 -22.88 -11.60 3.88
C LYS A 80 -24.00 -10.63 3.58
N GLU A 81 -23.73 -9.57 2.82
CA GLU A 81 -24.74 -8.57 2.44
C GLU A 81 -25.81 -9.17 1.53
N GLU A 82 -25.43 -9.97 0.53
CA GLU A 82 -26.39 -10.66 -0.33
C GLU A 82 -27.27 -11.64 0.46
N ARG A 83 -26.67 -12.41 1.37
CA ARG A 83 -27.41 -13.35 2.21
C ARG A 83 -28.44 -12.63 3.10
N MET A 84 -28.08 -11.45 3.62
CA MET A 84 -29.00 -10.63 4.40
C MET A 84 -30.14 -10.07 3.54
N ARG A 85 -29.85 -9.54 2.35
CA ARG A 85 -30.88 -9.03 1.41
C ARG A 85 -31.86 -10.12 0.99
N GLN A 86 -31.37 -11.31 0.65
CA GLN A 86 -32.25 -12.43 0.28
C GLN A 86 -33.16 -12.86 1.44
N GLN A 87 -32.66 -12.79 2.69
CA GLN A 87 -33.48 -13.12 3.86
C GLN A 87 -34.56 -12.06 4.11
N THR A 88 -34.25 -10.77 3.95
CA THR A 88 -35.24 -9.70 4.10
C THR A 88 -36.32 -9.79 3.04
N GLU A 89 -35.95 -9.97 1.77
CA GLU A 89 -36.92 -10.13 0.68
C GLU A 89 -37.80 -11.37 0.85
N LYS A 90 -37.25 -12.49 1.32
CA LYS A 90 -38.05 -13.70 1.60
C LYS A 90 -39.06 -13.44 2.72
N LYS A 91 -38.66 -12.75 3.79
CA LYS A 91 -39.56 -12.38 4.89
C LYS A 91 -40.65 -11.43 4.42
N GLU A 92 -40.30 -10.43 3.62
CA GLU A 92 -41.27 -9.48 3.05
C GLU A 92 -42.27 -10.17 2.12
N ARG A 93 -41.80 -11.05 1.22
CA ARG A 93 -42.68 -11.85 0.36
C ARG A 93 -43.63 -12.74 1.16
N GLN A 94 -43.14 -13.39 2.21
CA GLN A 94 -43.99 -14.20 3.09
C GLN A 94 -45.03 -13.36 3.84
N ALA A 95 -44.65 -12.17 4.32
CA ALA A 95 -45.57 -11.26 4.99
C ALA A 95 -46.65 -10.74 4.05
N ALA A 96 -46.27 -10.31 2.84
CA ALA A 96 -47.20 -9.85 1.81
C ALA A 96 -48.19 -10.96 1.39
N PHE A 97 -47.71 -12.19 1.23
CA PHE A 97 -48.56 -13.35 0.93
C PHE A 97 -49.59 -13.59 2.04
N LYS A 98 -49.17 -13.55 3.31
CA LYS A 98 -50.10 -13.71 4.46
C LYS A 98 -51.15 -12.59 4.52
N GLN A 99 -50.77 -11.35 4.23
CA GLN A 99 -51.71 -10.22 4.19
C GLN A 99 -52.76 -10.39 3.09
N LEU A 100 -52.33 -10.74 1.87
CA LEU A 100 -53.26 -11.04 0.77
C LEU A 100 -54.20 -12.18 1.14
N GLN A 101 -53.69 -13.28 1.70
CA GLN A 101 -54.52 -14.40 2.14
C GLN A 101 -55.60 -13.95 3.12
N SER A 102 -55.25 -13.17 4.15
CA SER A 102 -56.23 -12.66 5.13
C SER A 102 -57.29 -11.74 4.51
N ALA A 103 -56.95 -10.99 3.45
CA ALA A 103 -57.90 -10.12 2.77
C ALA A 103 -58.90 -10.88 1.88
N PHE A 104 -58.57 -12.10 1.44
CA PHE A 104 -59.46 -12.96 0.63
C PHE A 104 -60.32 -13.92 1.47
N THR A 105 -59.92 -14.22 2.71
CA THR A 105 -60.64 -15.14 3.60
C THR A 105 -61.52 -14.44 4.64
N SER A 106 -61.64 -13.11 4.59
CA SER A 106 -62.54 -12.30 5.42
C SER A 106 -63.75 -11.84 4.63
#